data_AF-A0A349DJV3-F1
#
_entry.id   AF-A0A349DJV3-F1
#
_cell.length_a   1.000
_cell.length_b   1.000
_cell.length_c   1.000
_cell.angle_alpha   90.00
_cell.angle_beta   90.00
_cell.angle_gamma   90.00
#
_symmetry.space_group_name_H-M   'P 1'
#
loop_
_entity.id
_entity.type
_entity.pdbx_description
1 polymer ?
#
loop_
_entity_poly.entity_id
_entity_poly.type
_entity_poly.pdbx_seq_one_letter_code
_entity_poly.pdbx_strand_id
1 'polypeptide(L)'
;MMSDSLIIILGYLAYILLLIILLNFNDTIVPTCKTIVRKIRSHINPLPQVKTQIADTSSQYLTQAVLLSKNIQGLHTITRQSQRKLIQLALPIQNENDESQAFIYEIYLEKLQALKAETAQHMNVYQQYKNAFYTLIKHSPDQAQYDDTAIALDDGFQALQMLRKGIGDALAQIQQKKVQLETQQLENAYQELVQPFKNEASLLSIWASYDLSEEASFWKDYEGLVTQMRKLRRATIQMAS
;
A
#
# COMPACT_ATOMS: atom_id res chain seq x y z
N MET A 1 -37.63 24.68 -23.78
CA MET A 1 -36.55 24.36 -24.75
C MET A 1 -35.29 25.01 -24.22
N MET A 2 -34.37 24.25 -23.62
CA MET A 2 -33.05 24.78 -23.29
C MET A 2 -32.30 25.00 -24.61
N SER A 3 -31.78 26.21 -24.83
CA SER A 3 -31.04 26.54 -26.04
C SER A 3 -29.76 25.70 -26.13
N ASP A 4 -29.45 25.17 -27.31
CA ASP A 4 -28.27 24.34 -27.57
C ASP A 4 -26.95 24.99 -27.09
N SER A 5 -26.93 26.33 -27.04
CA SER A 5 -25.84 27.14 -26.49
C SER A 5 -25.53 26.84 -25.01
N LEU A 6 -26.54 26.52 -24.21
CA LEU A 6 -26.41 26.27 -22.77
C LEU A 6 -25.78 24.91 -22.48
N ILE A 7 -26.06 23.91 -23.34
CA ILE A 7 -25.48 22.56 -23.27
C ILE A 7 -23.98 22.62 -23.61
N ILE A 8 -23.61 23.42 -24.62
CA ILE A 8 -22.21 23.60 -25.02
C ILE A 8 -21.41 24.27 -23.90
N ILE A 9 -21.95 25.31 -23.27
CA ILE A 9 -21.28 26.03 -22.15
C ILE A 9 -21.08 25.11 -20.94
N LEU A 10 -22.08 24.29 -20.59
CA LEU A 10 -21.98 23.32 -19.50
C LEU A 10 -20.96 22.22 -19.80
N GLY A 11 -20.86 21.78 -21.06
CA GLY A 11 -19.84 20.82 -21.51
C GLY A 11 -18.41 21.36 -21.36
N TYR A 12 -18.19 22.62 -21.73
CA TYR A 12 -16.88 23.27 -21.54
C TYR A 12 -16.53 23.47 -20.07
N LEU A 13 -17.49 23.82 -19.22
CA LEU A 13 -17.28 23.95 -17.77
C LEU A 13 -16.90 22.60 -17.12
N ALA A 14 -17.57 21.52 -17.50
CA ALA A 14 -17.25 20.18 -17.01
C ALA A 14 -15.85 19.73 -17.45
N TYR A 15 -15.47 20.03 -18.70
CA TYR A 15 -14.13 19.73 -19.21
C TYR A 15 -13.04 20.51 -18.47
N ILE A 16 -13.23 21.82 -18.23
CA ILE A 16 -12.29 22.66 -17.48
C ILE A 16 -12.15 22.16 -16.03
N LEU A 17 -13.26 21.80 -15.38
CA LEU A 17 -13.23 21.22 -14.02
C LEU A 17 -12.45 19.91 -13.98
N LEU A 18 -12.64 19.03 -14.96
CA LEU A 18 -11.92 17.76 -15.05
C LEU A 18 -10.42 17.98 -15.27
N LEU A 19 -10.05 18.99 -16.06
CA LEU A 19 -8.65 19.38 -16.31
C LEU A 19 -8.00 19.98 -15.05
N ILE A 20 -8.73 20.80 -14.28
CA ILE A 20 -8.26 21.34 -12.99
C ILE A 20 -8.08 20.22 -11.96
N ILE A 21 -8.98 19.25 -11.91
CA ILE A 21 -8.86 18.08 -11.03
C ILE A 21 -7.64 17.24 -11.42
N LEU A 22 -7.42 16.98 -12.72
CA LEU A 22 -6.25 16.26 -13.22
C LEU A 22 -4.93 17.00 -12.97
N LEU A 23 -4.92 18.32 -13.16
CA LEU A 23 -3.76 19.17 -12.86
C LEU A 23 -3.46 19.18 -11.35
N ASN A 24 -4.48 19.32 -10.50
CA ASN A 24 -4.30 19.23 -9.04
C ASN A 24 -3.85 17.84 -8.59
N PHE A 25 -4.34 16.76 -9.21
CA PHE A 25 -3.84 15.40 -8.95
C PHE A 25 -2.35 15.29 -9.31
N ASN A 26 -1.93 15.85 -10.44
CA ASN A 26 -0.54 15.84 -10.87
C ASN A 26 0.35 16.70 -9.95
N ASP A 27 -0.08 17.91 -9.61
CA ASP A 27 0.66 18.86 -8.78
C ASP A 27 0.64 18.52 -7.28
N THR A 28 -0.28 17.68 -6.81
CA THR A 28 -0.32 17.26 -5.40
C THR A 28 0.28 15.87 -5.23
N ILE A 29 -0.07 14.90 -6.06
CA ILE A 29 0.37 13.51 -5.88
C ILE A 29 1.79 13.30 -6.39
N VAL A 30 2.16 13.84 -7.57
CA VAL A 30 3.50 13.61 -8.12
C VAL A 30 4.60 14.21 -7.25
N PRO A 31 4.53 15.45 -6.72
CA PRO A 31 5.58 15.94 -5.83
C PRO A 31 5.54 15.25 -4.48
N THR A 32 4.39 14.80 -3.98
CA THR A 32 4.32 14.05 -2.72
C THR A 32 4.97 12.67 -2.87
N CYS A 33 4.66 11.93 -3.94
CA CYS A 33 5.34 10.68 -4.29
C CYS A 33 6.83 10.91 -4.56
N LYS A 34 7.21 11.99 -5.26
CA LYS A 34 8.62 12.31 -5.54
C LYS A 34 9.37 12.70 -4.28
N THR A 35 8.72 13.35 -3.33
CA THR A 35 9.29 13.71 -2.02
C THR A 35 9.44 12.47 -1.14
N ILE A 36 8.44 11.58 -1.13
CA ILE A 36 8.51 10.27 -0.45
C ILE A 36 9.64 9.44 -1.05
N VAL A 37 9.72 9.30 -2.38
CA VAL A 37 10.80 8.58 -3.08
C VAL A 37 12.17 9.21 -2.81
N ARG A 38 12.27 10.53 -2.73
CA ARG A 38 13.54 11.23 -2.43
C ARG A 38 13.93 11.09 -0.96
N LYS A 39 12.97 11.10 -0.03
CA LYS A 39 13.19 10.89 1.40
C LYS A 39 13.62 9.44 1.67
N ILE A 40 12.99 8.47 1.02
CA ILE A 40 13.42 7.06 0.99
C ILE A 40 14.83 6.94 0.40
N ARG A 41 15.12 7.58 -0.74
CA ARG A 41 16.45 7.55 -1.38
C ARG A 41 17.55 8.23 -0.55
N SER A 42 17.21 9.24 0.27
CA SER A 42 18.17 9.96 1.13
C SER A 42 18.48 9.27 2.46
N HIS A 43 17.62 8.36 2.93
CA HIS A 43 17.86 7.54 4.12
C HIS A 43 18.60 6.23 3.81
N ILE A 44 18.86 5.96 2.53
CA ILE A 44 19.64 4.83 2.07
C ILE A 44 21.03 5.36 1.75
N ASN A 45 22.00 5.11 2.63
CA ASN A 45 23.41 5.33 2.32
C ASN A 45 23.74 4.74 0.94
N PRO A 46 24.53 5.41 0.08
CA PRO A 46 24.97 4.80 -1.16
C PRO A 46 25.73 3.51 -0.80
N LEU A 47 25.17 2.36 -1.18
CA LEU A 47 25.81 1.07 -0.93
C LEU A 47 27.12 0.99 -1.71
N PRO A 48 28.16 0.35 -1.13
CA PRO A 48 29.46 0.22 -1.76
C PRO A 48 29.34 -0.57 -3.07
N GLN A 49 29.81 0.03 -4.17
CA GLN A 49 29.95 -0.68 -5.44
C GLN A 49 31.08 -1.70 -5.35
N VAL A 50 30.79 -2.97 -5.60
CA VAL A 50 31.79 -4.03 -5.67
C VAL A 50 32.47 -3.97 -7.03
N LYS A 51 33.73 -3.55 -7.08
CA LYS A 51 34.57 -3.68 -8.28
C LYS A 51 35.13 -5.09 -8.35
N THR A 52 34.79 -5.83 -9.40
CA THR A 52 35.38 -7.14 -9.73
C THR A 52 36.75 -6.93 -10.37
N GLN A 53 37.81 -7.14 -9.61
CA GLN A 53 39.18 -7.33 -10.13
C GLN A 53 39.64 -8.73 -9.75
N ILE A 54 40.09 -9.51 -10.73
CA ILE A 54 40.73 -10.81 -10.51
C ILE A 54 42.03 -10.55 -9.75
N ALA A 55 42.21 -11.15 -8.57
CA ALA A 55 43.39 -10.94 -7.75
C ALA A 55 44.59 -11.70 -8.32
N ASP A 56 45.65 -10.99 -8.71
CA ASP A 56 46.87 -11.58 -9.31
C ASP A 56 47.85 -12.14 -8.26
N THR A 57 47.58 -11.98 -6.95
CA THR A 57 48.46 -12.46 -5.87
C THR A 57 47.69 -13.09 -4.70
N SER A 58 48.31 -14.06 -4.01
CA SER A 58 47.70 -14.79 -2.87
C SER A 58 47.31 -13.88 -1.69
N SER A 59 48.05 -12.78 -1.46
CA SER A 59 47.72 -11.80 -0.42
C SER A 59 46.52 -10.91 -0.79
N GLN A 60 46.40 -10.51 -2.07
CA GLN A 60 45.23 -9.79 -2.57
C GLN A 60 43.99 -10.69 -2.54
N TYR A 61 44.15 -11.98 -2.82
CA TYR A 61 43.11 -12.99 -2.74
C TYR A 61 42.57 -13.14 -1.31
N LEU A 62 43.45 -13.33 -0.32
CA LEU A 62 43.07 -13.38 1.10
C LEU A 62 42.40 -12.10 1.57
N THR A 63 42.89 -10.93 1.14
CA THR A 63 42.31 -9.63 1.51
C THR A 63 40.90 -9.45 0.94
N GLN A 64 40.68 -9.82 -0.33
CA GLN A 64 39.35 -9.79 -0.96
C GLN A 64 38.38 -10.79 -0.31
N ALA A 65 38.84 -12.00 0.02
CA ALA A 65 38.02 -13.01 0.69
C ALA A 65 37.56 -12.57 2.09
N VAL A 66 38.47 -12.00 2.89
CA VAL A 66 38.13 -11.44 4.22
C VAL A 66 37.16 -10.28 4.11
N LEU A 67 37.37 -9.38 3.13
CA LEU A 67 36.46 -8.26 2.89
C LEU A 67 35.06 -8.75 2.48
N LEU A 68 34.99 -9.76 1.62
CA LEU A 68 33.72 -10.35 1.20
C LEU A 68 32.99 -11.03 2.36
N SER A 69 33.70 -11.81 3.18
CA SER A 69 33.15 -12.44 4.37
C SER A 69 32.54 -11.41 5.33
N LYS A 70 33.24 -10.29 5.56
CA LYS A 70 32.72 -9.17 6.37
C LYS A 70 31.47 -8.53 5.75
N ASN A 71 31.44 -8.35 4.43
CA ASN A 71 30.27 -7.82 3.72
C ASN A 71 29.06 -8.78 3.83
N ILE A 72 29.30 -10.10 3.78
CA ILE A 72 28.27 -11.14 3.95
C ILE A 72 27.67 -11.10 5.36
N GLN A 73 28.50 -10.94 6.40
CA GLN A 73 28.02 -10.75 7.78
C GLN A 73 27.18 -9.46 7.92
N GLY A 74 27.57 -8.38 7.22
CA GLY A 74 26.78 -7.15 7.13
C GLY A 74 25.39 -7.38 6.54
N LEU A 75 25.29 -8.17 5.46
CA LEU A 75 24.01 -8.52 4.83
C LEU A 75 23.12 -9.37 5.73
N HIS A 76 23.71 -10.29 6.51
CA HIS A 76 22.98 -11.05 7.52
C HIS A 76 22.36 -10.15 8.59
N THR A 77 23.10 -9.15 9.05
CA THR A 77 22.61 -8.16 10.02
C THR A 77 21.43 -7.38 9.46
N ILE A 78 21.54 -6.93 8.21
CA ILE A 78 20.47 -6.22 7.50
C ILE A 78 19.23 -7.12 7.35
N THR A 79 19.41 -8.37 6.95
CA THR A 79 18.31 -9.34 6.79
C THR A 79 17.56 -9.56 8.10
N ARG A 80 18.29 -9.71 9.22
CA ARG A 80 17.70 -9.83 10.56
C ARG A 80 16.94 -8.57 10.97
N GLN A 81 17.44 -7.38 10.63
CA GLN A 81 16.72 -6.12 10.87
C GLN A 81 15.41 -6.06 10.07
N SER A 82 15.45 -6.40 8.78
CA SER A 82 14.25 -6.43 7.94
C SER A 82 13.22 -7.47 8.43
N GLN A 83 13.67 -8.60 8.94
CA GLN A 83 12.79 -9.60 9.56
C GLN A 83 12.11 -9.08 10.83
N ARG A 84 12.84 -8.35 11.69
CA ARG A 84 12.24 -7.69 12.87
C ARG A 84 11.20 -6.65 12.47
N LYS A 85 11.48 -5.84 11.43
CA LYS A 85 10.51 -4.89 10.86
C LYS A 85 9.24 -5.62 10.39
N LEU A 86 9.38 -6.75 9.69
CA LEU A 86 8.22 -7.54 9.25
C LEU A 86 7.40 -8.03 10.45
N ILE A 87 8.03 -8.59 11.49
CA ILE A 87 7.32 -9.08 12.68
C ILE A 87 6.48 -7.97 13.32
N GLN A 88 7.03 -6.75 13.40
CA GLN A 88 6.31 -5.58 13.94
C GLN A 88 5.15 -5.15 13.04
N LEU A 89 5.31 -5.27 11.71
CA LEU A 89 4.32 -4.83 10.73
C LEU A 89 3.27 -5.88 10.37
N ALA A 90 3.51 -7.15 10.68
CA ALA A 90 2.57 -8.24 10.38
C ALA A 90 1.33 -8.22 11.30
N LEU A 91 1.39 -7.50 12.43
CA LEU A 91 0.32 -7.41 13.41
C LEU A 91 -0.12 -5.95 13.55
N PRO A 92 -1.06 -5.46 12.71
CA PRO A 92 -1.58 -4.11 12.84
C PRO A 92 -2.30 -3.92 14.18
N ILE A 93 -2.10 -2.75 14.78
CA ILE A 93 -2.81 -2.33 15.98
C ILE A 93 -4.31 -2.26 15.68
N GLN A 94 -5.12 -2.76 16.61
CA GLN A 94 -6.57 -2.61 16.56
C GLN A 94 -7.01 -1.36 17.33
N ASN A 95 -7.95 -0.64 16.75
CA ASN A 95 -8.59 0.55 17.25
C ASN A 95 -10.10 0.33 17.16
N GLU A 96 -10.82 0.77 18.19
CA GLU A 96 -12.28 0.65 18.28
C GLU A 96 -13.00 1.60 17.31
N ASN A 97 -12.33 2.65 16.85
CA ASN A 97 -12.86 3.58 15.86
C ASN A 97 -12.51 3.09 14.44
N ASP A 98 -13.54 2.77 13.65
CA ASP A 98 -13.37 2.19 12.31
C ASP A 98 -12.66 3.14 11.32
N GLU A 99 -12.93 4.45 11.35
CA GLU A 99 -12.23 5.42 10.48
C GLU A 99 -10.74 5.49 10.80
N SER A 100 -10.41 5.48 12.08
CA SER A 100 -9.04 5.43 12.58
C SER A 100 -8.37 4.10 12.23
N GLN A 101 -9.12 3.00 12.23
CA GLN A 101 -8.62 1.68 11.86
C GLN A 101 -8.28 1.59 10.37
N ALA A 102 -9.10 2.17 9.49
CA ALA A 102 -8.83 2.23 8.06
C ALA A 102 -7.51 3.00 7.78
N PHE A 103 -7.33 4.15 8.43
CA PHE A 103 -6.09 4.93 8.34
C PHE A 103 -4.87 4.16 8.88
N ILE A 104 -5.02 3.42 9.98
CA ILE A 104 -3.95 2.54 10.50
C ILE A 104 -3.57 1.50 9.45
N TYR A 105 -4.54 0.83 8.81
CA TYR A 105 -4.22 -0.15 7.78
C TYR A 105 -3.46 0.46 6.59
N GLU A 106 -3.79 1.68 6.16
CA GLU A 106 -3.05 2.37 5.10
C GLU A 106 -1.58 2.61 5.47
N ILE A 107 -1.31 3.08 6.69
CA ILE A 107 0.06 3.27 7.18
C ILE A 107 0.84 1.95 7.15
N TYR A 108 0.21 0.84 7.59
CA TYR A 108 0.87 -0.46 7.58
C TYR A 108 1.15 -0.97 6.17
N LEU A 109 0.21 -0.77 5.24
CA LEU A 109 0.40 -1.12 3.82
C LEU A 109 1.57 -0.33 3.22
N GLU A 110 1.66 0.98 3.47
CA GLU A 110 2.77 1.81 3.00
C GLU A 110 4.12 1.32 3.54
N LYS A 111 4.20 1.05 4.86
CA LYS A 111 5.42 0.55 5.50
C LYS A 111 5.85 -0.82 4.98
N LEU A 112 4.89 -1.72 4.75
CA LEU A 112 5.18 -3.04 4.16
C LEU A 112 5.63 -2.94 2.70
N GLN A 113 5.08 -2.01 1.92
CA GLN A 113 5.54 -1.75 0.55
C GLN A 113 6.97 -1.20 0.53
N ALA A 114 7.30 -0.27 1.43
CA ALA A 114 8.66 0.23 1.59
C ALA A 114 9.63 -0.90 1.97
N LEU A 115 9.24 -1.76 2.92
CA LEU A 115 10.05 -2.92 3.33
C LEU A 115 10.24 -3.93 2.18
N LYS A 116 9.22 -4.12 1.34
CA LYS A 116 9.30 -4.96 0.13
C LYS A 116 10.35 -4.42 -0.84
N ALA A 117 10.36 -3.11 -1.08
CA ALA A 117 11.33 -2.46 -1.95
C ALA A 117 12.77 -2.55 -1.39
N GLU A 118 12.93 -2.29 -0.09
CA GLU A 118 14.21 -2.46 0.63
C GLU A 118 14.73 -3.90 0.50
N THR A 119 13.87 -4.89 0.74
CA THR A 119 14.22 -6.31 0.63
C THR A 119 14.63 -6.70 -0.80
N ALA A 120 13.92 -6.20 -1.82
CA ALA A 120 14.27 -6.46 -3.22
C ALA A 120 15.65 -5.87 -3.58
N GLN A 121 15.98 -4.68 -3.08
CA GLN A 121 17.31 -4.10 -3.24
C GLN A 121 18.38 -4.95 -2.57
N HIS A 122 18.14 -5.40 -1.33
CA HIS A 122 19.07 -6.27 -0.61
C HIS A 122 19.28 -7.60 -1.33
N MET A 123 18.24 -8.20 -1.92
CA MET A 123 18.37 -9.42 -2.73
C MET A 123 19.31 -9.21 -3.94
N ASN A 124 19.20 -8.08 -4.64
CA ASN A 124 20.07 -7.79 -5.78
C ASN A 124 21.53 -7.67 -5.35
N VAL A 125 21.78 -7.00 -4.22
CA VAL A 125 23.12 -6.85 -3.65
C VAL A 125 23.67 -8.19 -3.20
N TYR A 126 22.84 -9.01 -2.56
CA TYR A 126 23.18 -10.35 -2.14
C TYR A 126 23.60 -11.22 -3.34
N GLN A 127 22.85 -11.14 -4.44
CA GLN A 127 23.17 -11.85 -5.67
C GLN A 127 24.51 -11.39 -6.27
N GLN A 128 24.80 -10.09 -6.23
CA GLN A 128 26.09 -9.55 -6.70
C GLN A 128 27.26 -10.09 -5.86
N TYR A 129 27.14 -10.07 -4.53
CA TYR A 129 28.17 -10.62 -3.64
C TYR A 129 28.33 -12.12 -3.81
N LYS A 130 27.22 -12.86 -3.95
CA LYS A 130 27.23 -14.29 -4.25
C LYS A 130 28.00 -14.56 -5.54
N ASN A 131 27.68 -13.87 -6.63
CA ASN A 131 28.36 -14.04 -7.91
C ASN A 131 29.87 -13.69 -7.81
N ALA A 132 30.22 -12.60 -7.12
CA ALA A 132 31.60 -12.20 -6.90
C ALA A 132 32.38 -13.24 -6.08
N PHE A 133 31.76 -13.78 -5.02
CA PHE A 133 32.32 -14.84 -4.19
C PHE A 133 32.58 -16.11 -4.98
N TYR A 134 31.57 -16.60 -5.71
CA TYR A 134 31.71 -17.81 -6.52
C TYR A 134 32.73 -17.67 -7.65
N THR A 135 32.87 -16.46 -8.22
CA THR A 135 33.93 -16.17 -9.20
C THR A 135 35.31 -16.21 -8.55
N LEU A 136 35.45 -15.66 -7.34
CA LEU A 136 36.70 -15.65 -6.59
C LEU A 136 37.16 -17.08 -6.26
N ILE A 137 36.28 -17.89 -5.67
CA ILE A 137 36.64 -19.25 -5.21
C ILE A 137 36.85 -20.24 -6.36
N LYS A 138 36.25 -20.01 -7.54
CA LYS A 138 36.46 -20.87 -8.73
C LYS A 138 37.93 -20.94 -9.13
N HIS A 139 38.69 -19.86 -8.88
CA HIS A 139 40.11 -19.76 -9.19
C HIS A 139 41.00 -20.00 -7.97
N SER A 140 40.43 -20.44 -6.85
CA SER A 140 41.18 -20.72 -5.63
C SER A 140 41.89 -22.08 -5.71
N PRO A 141 43.13 -22.18 -5.21
CA PRO A 141 43.81 -23.46 -5.02
C PRO A 141 43.21 -24.31 -3.89
N ASP A 142 42.43 -23.73 -2.97
CA ASP A 142 41.81 -24.43 -1.83
C ASP A 142 40.34 -24.01 -1.64
N GLN A 143 39.43 -24.69 -2.34
CA GLN A 143 38.00 -24.40 -2.30
C GLN A 143 37.35 -24.75 -0.96
N ALA A 144 37.84 -25.78 -0.27
CA ALA A 144 37.25 -26.28 0.98
C ALA A 144 37.29 -25.25 2.11
N GLN A 145 38.29 -24.34 2.09
CA GLN A 145 38.39 -23.24 3.05
C GLN A 145 37.21 -22.25 2.98
N TYR A 146 36.43 -22.28 1.90
CA TYR A 146 35.36 -21.32 1.61
C TYR A 146 33.94 -21.88 1.76
N ASP A 147 33.79 -23.17 2.09
CA ASP A 147 32.50 -23.85 2.19
C ASP A 147 31.58 -23.19 3.22
N ASP A 148 32.08 -22.85 4.40
CA ASP A 148 31.29 -22.18 5.45
C ASP A 148 30.73 -20.83 4.98
N THR A 149 31.50 -20.09 4.17
CA THR A 149 31.07 -18.80 3.64
C THR A 149 30.07 -18.97 2.48
N ALA A 150 30.22 -20.03 1.68
CA ALA A 150 29.25 -20.41 0.65
C ALA A 150 27.90 -20.81 1.26
N ILE A 151 27.92 -21.64 2.31
CA ILE A 151 26.74 -22.04 3.08
C ILE A 151 26.06 -20.80 3.68
N ALA A 152 26.83 -19.95 4.38
CA ALA A 152 26.28 -18.73 4.97
C ALA A 152 25.68 -17.77 3.93
N LEU A 153 26.23 -17.72 2.71
CA LEU A 153 25.64 -16.98 1.59
C LEU A 153 24.30 -17.56 1.16
N ASP A 154 24.23 -18.87 0.96
CA ASP A 154 23.00 -19.51 0.50
C ASP A 154 21.88 -19.42 1.54
N ASP A 155 22.20 -19.60 2.82
CA ASP A 155 21.27 -19.42 3.93
C ASP A 155 20.72 -18.00 4.00
N GLY A 156 21.58 -16.98 3.86
CA GLY A 156 21.14 -15.59 3.89
C GLY A 156 20.27 -15.21 2.68
N PHE A 157 20.57 -15.77 1.50
CA PHE A 157 19.73 -15.58 0.33
C PHE A 157 18.36 -16.26 0.50
N GLN A 158 18.33 -17.47 1.07
CA GLN A 158 17.08 -18.18 1.37
C GLN A 158 16.25 -17.40 2.41
N ALA A 159 16.89 -16.86 3.45
CA ALA A 159 16.23 -16.02 4.44
C ALA A 159 15.58 -14.77 3.81
N LEU A 160 16.26 -14.12 2.85
CA LEU A 160 15.69 -13.00 2.10
C LEU A 160 14.51 -13.40 1.23
N GLN A 161 14.53 -14.59 0.62
CA GLN A 161 13.37 -15.10 -0.13
C GLN A 161 12.17 -15.35 0.79
N MET A 162 12.39 -15.98 1.95
CA MET A 162 11.34 -16.19 2.94
C MET A 162 10.77 -14.85 3.45
N LEU A 163 11.65 -13.87 3.70
CA LEU A 163 11.25 -12.53 4.09
C LEU A 163 10.36 -11.86 3.01
N ARG A 164 10.78 -11.92 1.74
CA ARG A 164 9.99 -11.38 0.62
C ARG A 164 8.61 -12.02 0.54
N LYS A 165 8.52 -13.34 0.73
CA LYS A 165 7.24 -14.06 0.76
C LYS A 165 6.39 -13.58 1.94
N GLY A 166 6.95 -13.54 3.15
CA GLY A 166 6.24 -13.09 4.35
C GLY A 166 5.75 -11.64 4.27
N ILE A 167 6.50 -10.74 3.64
CA ILE A 167 6.02 -9.37 3.36
C ILE A 167 4.83 -9.38 2.39
N GLY A 168 4.87 -10.24 1.37
CA GLY A 168 3.75 -10.43 0.43
C GLY A 168 2.49 -10.94 1.13
N ASP A 169 2.64 -11.93 2.00
CA ASP A 169 1.53 -12.50 2.78
C ASP A 169 0.94 -11.46 3.74
N ALA A 170 1.79 -10.68 4.43
CA ALA A 170 1.34 -9.61 5.32
C ALA A 170 0.60 -8.49 4.57
N LEU A 171 1.07 -8.10 3.37
CA LEU A 171 0.37 -7.13 2.52
C LEU A 171 -1.02 -7.63 2.14
N ALA A 172 -1.13 -8.87 1.69
CA ALA A 172 -2.41 -9.47 1.32
C ALA A 172 -3.38 -9.53 2.52
N GLN A 173 -2.87 -9.93 3.69
CA GLN A 173 -3.67 -10.01 4.91
C GLN A 173 -4.21 -8.64 5.35
N ILE A 174 -3.36 -7.60 5.37
CA ILE A 174 -3.79 -6.26 5.79
C ILE A 174 -4.76 -5.66 4.75
N GLN A 175 -4.50 -5.88 3.46
CA GLN A 175 -5.41 -5.45 2.39
C GLN A 175 -6.79 -6.09 2.55
N GLN A 176 -6.84 -7.40 2.82
CA GLN A 176 -8.09 -8.11 3.07
C GLN A 176 -8.83 -7.55 4.29
N LYS A 177 -8.13 -7.29 5.40
CA LYS A 177 -8.73 -6.68 6.59
C LYS A 177 -9.27 -5.28 6.32
N LYS A 178 -8.57 -4.47 5.51
CA LYS A 178 -9.05 -3.15 5.09
C LYS A 178 -10.34 -3.26 4.27
N VAL A 179 -10.39 -4.15 3.28
CA VAL A 179 -11.59 -4.36 2.45
C VAL A 179 -12.77 -4.86 3.30
N GLN A 180 -12.53 -5.77 4.24
CA GLN A 180 -13.56 -6.24 5.17
C GLN A 180 -14.13 -5.10 6.01
N LEU A 181 -13.27 -4.24 6.54
CA LEU A 181 -13.69 -3.06 7.31
C LEU A 181 -14.52 -2.09 6.47
N GLU A 182 -14.06 -1.78 5.25
CA GLU A 182 -14.79 -0.91 4.31
C GLU A 182 -16.17 -1.49 3.96
N THR A 183 -16.24 -2.81 3.76
CA THR A 183 -17.51 -3.52 3.50
C THR A 183 -18.44 -3.41 4.71
N GLN A 184 -17.91 -3.62 5.93
CA GLN A 184 -18.69 -3.53 7.16
C GLN A 184 -19.19 -2.10 7.42
N GLN A 185 -18.38 -1.08 7.15
CA GLN A 185 -18.80 0.32 7.22
C GLN A 185 -19.91 0.63 6.22
N LEU A 186 -19.81 0.12 4.99
CA LEU A 186 -20.84 0.28 3.97
C LEU A 186 -22.15 -0.40 4.38
N GLU A 187 -22.08 -1.62 4.93
CA GLU A 187 -23.23 -2.34 5.46
C GLU A 187 -23.91 -1.59 6.62
N ASN A 188 -23.13 -1.06 7.56
CA ASN A 188 -23.66 -0.28 8.69
C ASN A 188 -24.36 1.00 8.19
N ALA A 189 -23.71 1.76 7.30
CA ALA A 189 -24.28 2.96 6.70
C ALA A 189 -25.56 2.65 5.91
N TYR A 190 -25.59 1.51 5.20
CA TYR A 190 -26.78 1.04 4.51
C TYR A 190 -27.91 0.70 5.49
N GLN A 191 -27.63 -0.03 6.57
CA GLN A 191 -28.65 -0.36 7.57
C GLN A 191 -29.23 0.92 8.20
N GLU A 192 -28.41 1.90 8.59
CA GLU A 192 -28.87 3.19 9.10
C GLU A 192 -29.81 3.91 8.11
N LEU A 193 -29.48 3.89 6.81
CA LEU A 193 -30.31 4.49 5.77
C LEU A 193 -31.62 3.73 5.54
N VAL A 194 -31.64 2.41 5.73
CA VAL A 194 -32.83 1.56 5.51
C VAL A 194 -33.76 1.56 6.71
N GLN A 195 -33.27 1.72 7.94
CA GLN A 195 -34.07 1.65 9.18
C GLN A 195 -35.38 2.49 9.11
N PRO A 196 -35.37 3.76 8.65
CA PRO A 196 -36.58 4.58 8.56
C PRO A 196 -37.66 4.03 7.60
N PHE A 197 -37.23 3.23 6.61
CA PHE A 197 -38.09 2.66 5.57
C PHE A 197 -38.62 1.27 5.91
N LYS A 198 -38.10 0.61 6.96
CA LYS A 198 -38.59 -0.71 7.41
C LYS A 198 -39.95 -0.64 8.11
N ASN A 199 -40.34 0.53 8.62
CA ASN A 199 -41.68 0.75 9.17
C ASN A 199 -42.62 1.18 8.04
N GLU A 200 -43.44 0.26 7.52
CA GLU A 200 -44.44 0.54 6.47
C GLU A 200 -45.38 1.73 6.80
N ALA A 201 -45.60 2.00 8.09
CA ALA A 201 -46.38 3.13 8.56
C ALA A 201 -45.74 4.50 8.26
N SER A 202 -44.42 4.61 8.05
CA SER A 202 -43.76 5.89 7.75
C SER A 202 -43.91 6.30 6.27
N LEU A 203 -44.00 5.32 5.36
CA LEU A 203 -44.05 5.54 3.91
C LEU A 203 -45.47 5.80 3.38
N LEU A 204 -46.47 5.13 3.97
CA LEU A 204 -47.89 5.35 3.66
C LEU A 204 -48.45 6.62 4.32
N SER A 205 -47.75 7.18 5.30
CA SER A 205 -48.21 8.29 6.15
C SER A 205 -48.20 9.66 5.45
N ILE A 206 -47.16 9.98 4.65
CA ILE A 206 -47.00 11.36 4.15
C ILE A 206 -48.20 11.80 3.28
N TRP A 207 -48.64 10.99 2.32
CA TRP A 207 -49.82 11.33 1.51
C TRP A 207 -51.12 11.32 2.31
N ALA A 208 -51.20 10.50 3.37
CA ALA A 208 -52.34 10.47 4.27
C ALA A 208 -52.39 11.67 5.22
N SER A 209 -51.28 12.40 5.39
CA SER A 209 -51.18 13.61 6.21
C SER A 209 -51.27 14.91 5.41
N TYR A 210 -51.66 14.86 4.13
CA TYR A 210 -51.84 16.08 3.33
C TYR A 210 -53.07 16.87 3.81
N ASP A 211 -52.83 18.09 4.27
CA ASP A 211 -53.85 19.09 4.56
C ASP A 211 -53.46 20.44 3.93
N LEU A 212 -54.45 21.13 3.37
CA LEU A 212 -54.32 22.47 2.80
C LEU A 212 -53.84 23.50 3.82
N SER A 213 -54.14 23.30 5.11
CA SER A 213 -53.70 24.19 6.19
C SER A 213 -52.18 24.08 6.50
N GLU A 214 -51.53 22.99 6.09
CA GLU A 214 -50.12 22.68 6.37
C GLU A 214 -49.28 22.41 5.10
N GLU A 215 -49.74 22.89 3.94
CA GLU A 215 -49.18 22.56 2.62
C GLU A 215 -47.66 22.80 2.51
N ALA A 216 -47.15 23.91 3.07
CA ALA A 216 -45.72 24.22 3.02
C ALA A 216 -44.86 23.22 3.83
N SER A 217 -45.38 22.75 4.97
CA SER A 217 -44.71 21.74 5.80
C SER A 217 -44.74 20.38 5.11
N PHE A 218 -45.87 20.01 4.51
CA PHE A 218 -46.01 18.78 3.73
C PHE A 218 -44.98 18.70 2.59
N TRP A 219 -44.83 19.76 1.78
CA TRP A 219 -43.88 19.74 0.66
C TRP A 219 -42.43 19.61 1.13
N LYS A 220 -42.08 20.24 2.25
CA LYS A 220 -40.76 20.13 2.87
C LYS A 220 -40.47 18.70 3.34
N ASP A 221 -41.44 18.06 3.98
CA ASP A 221 -41.31 16.68 4.45
C ASP A 221 -41.23 15.69 3.27
N TYR A 222 -42.02 15.92 2.22
CA TYR A 222 -41.95 15.17 0.96
C TYR A 222 -40.58 15.30 0.28
N GLU A 223 -40.04 16.52 0.16
CA GLU A 223 -38.69 16.73 -0.39
C GLU A 223 -37.61 16.03 0.44
N GLY A 224 -37.77 16.03 1.77
CA GLY A 224 -36.93 15.27 2.70
C GLY A 224 -36.95 13.77 2.40
N LEU A 225 -38.15 13.19 2.27
CA LEU A 225 -38.35 11.77 1.93
C LEU A 225 -37.71 11.42 0.57
N VAL A 226 -37.97 12.20 -0.47
CA VAL A 226 -37.39 11.98 -1.81
C VAL A 226 -35.86 12.03 -1.76
N THR A 227 -35.29 12.94 -0.96
CA THR A 227 -33.84 13.04 -0.77
C THR A 227 -33.28 11.81 -0.07
N GLN A 228 -33.95 11.30 0.97
CA GLN A 228 -33.55 10.07 1.65
C GLN A 228 -33.65 8.85 0.71
N MET A 229 -34.72 8.72 -0.09
CA MET A 229 -34.85 7.66 -1.11
C MET A 229 -33.73 7.72 -2.16
N ARG A 230 -33.33 8.92 -2.60
CA ARG A 230 -32.18 9.09 -3.52
C ARG A 230 -30.85 8.69 -2.87
N LYS A 231 -30.67 8.92 -1.57
CA LYS A 231 -29.48 8.47 -0.83
C LYS A 231 -29.48 6.96 -0.69
N LEU A 232 -30.61 6.37 -0.29
CA LEU A 232 -30.79 4.93 -0.17
C LEU A 232 -30.47 4.23 -1.50
N ARG A 233 -31.05 4.70 -2.62
CA ARG A 233 -30.76 4.14 -3.95
C ARG A 233 -29.26 4.14 -4.27
N ARG A 234 -28.55 5.23 -3.96
CA ARG A 234 -27.09 5.32 -4.19
C ARG A 234 -26.33 4.31 -3.33
N ALA A 235 -26.67 4.19 -2.05
CA ALA A 235 -26.06 3.22 -1.15
C ALA A 235 -26.34 1.78 -1.59
N THR A 236 -27.56 1.45 -2.02
CA THR A 236 -27.89 0.11 -2.56
C THR A 236 -27.06 -0.23 -3.80
N ILE A 237 -26.85 0.74 -4.70
CA ILE A 237 -26.01 0.55 -5.88
C ILE A 237 -24.56 0.27 -5.47
N GLN A 238 -24.03 1.01 -4.49
CA GLN A 238 -22.68 0.80 -3.98
C GLN A 238 -22.51 -0.56 -3.27
N MET A 239 -23.55 -1.06 -2.63
CA MET A 239 -23.53 -2.38 -1.97
C MET A 239 -23.62 -3.54 -2.99
N ALA A 240 -24.18 -3.29 -4.17
CA ALA A 240 -24.35 -4.30 -5.22
C ALA A 240 -23.17 -4.37 -6.22
N SER A 241 -22.25 -3.40 -6.19
CA SER A 241 -21.07 -3.30 -7.06
C SER A 241 -19.82 -3.88 -6.42
#